data_AF-A0AAU8FYX5-F1
#
_entry.id   AF-A0AAU8FYX5-F1
#
_cell.length_a   1.000
_cell.length_b   1.000
_cell.length_c   1.000
_cell.angle_alpha   90.00
_cell.angle_beta   90.00
_cell.angle_gamma   90.00
#
_symmetry.space_group_name_H-M   'P 1'
#
loop_
_entity.id
_entity.type
_entity.pdbx_description
1 polymer ?
#
loop_
_entity_poly.entity_id
_entity_poly.type
_entity_poly.pdbx_seq_one_letter_code
_entity_poly.pdbx_strand_id
1 'polypeptide(L)'
;MPDDVPSPHSDRSPAGRVALTDDAAALLARLRPVHGELMFHQSGGCCDGSSPMCYPQGDFLLGDADVHLGDLAVVPDDGGPGEPGGACAFTVPVWMSRAQFEYWKHTHLTIDVVPGRGAGFSVEAPEGVRFIIRSRLLTDDEWSALHVS
;
A
#
# COMPACT_ATOMS: atom_id res chain seq x y z
N MET A 1 -16.11 -16.89 -5.48
CA MET A 1 -15.85 -15.65 -6.24
C MET A 1 -16.53 -14.54 -5.46
N PRO A 2 -15.86 -13.83 -4.53
CA PRO A 2 -16.45 -12.63 -3.98
C PRO A 2 -16.39 -11.52 -5.04
N ASP A 3 -17.51 -10.83 -5.17
CA ASP A 3 -17.83 -9.80 -6.15
C ASP A 3 -16.75 -8.71 -6.26
N ASP A 4 -16.27 -8.51 -7.49
CA ASP A 4 -15.48 -7.36 -7.92
C ASP A 4 -16.42 -6.15 -8.01
N VAL A 5 -16.70 -5.51 -6.88
CA VAL A 5 -17.37 -4.20 -6.85
C VAL A 5 -16.28 -3.15 -7.08
N PRO A 6 -16.24 -2.47 -8.25
CA PRO A 6 -15.30 -1.38 -8.46
C PRO A 6 -15.56 -0.30 -7.42
N SER A 7 -14.57 -0.05 -6.58
CA SER A 7 -14.65 0.98 -5.54
C SER A 7 -14.43 2.36 -6.16
N PRO A 8 -15.11 3.40 -5.68
CA PRO A 8 -15.11 4.74 -6.30
C PRO A 8 -13.80 5.52 -6.12
N HIS A 9 -12.77 4.92 -5.52
CA HIS A 9 -11.50 5.60 -5.23
C HIS A 9 -10.58 5.53 -6.45
N SER A 10 -10.14 6.69 -6.93
CA SER A 10 -9.27 6.77 -8.10
C SER A 10 -7.88 6.21 -7.77
N ASP A 11 -7.33 5.41 -8.69
CA ASP A 11 -6.00 4.79 -8.55
C ASP A 11 -4.89 5.75 -9.00
N ARG A 12 -3.89 5.96 -8.14
CA ARG A 12 -2.71 6.76 -8.48
C ARG A 12 -1.56 5.86 -8.95
N SER A 13 -1.33 5.85 -10.27
CA SER A 13 -0.18 5.30 -11.03
C SER A 13 -0.43 3.93 -11.71
N PRO A 14 -0.99 3.89 -12.94
CA PRO A 14 -1.28 2.64 -13.64
C PRO A 14 -0.04 1.88 -14.14
N ALA A 15 1.13 2.53 -14.26
CA ALA A 15 2.34 1.90 -14.81
C ALA A 15 3.20 1.15 -13.78
N GLY A 16 2.89 1.28 -12.48
CA GLY A 16 3.63 0.62 -11.40
C GLY A 16 3.06 -0.76 -11.07
N ARG A 17 3.83 -1.60 -10.37
CA ARG A 17 3.32 -2.85 -9.78
C ARG A 17 2.38 -2.60 -8.59
N VAL A 18 2.61 -1.49 -7.89
CA VAL A 18 1.85 -1.07 -6.73
C VAL A 18 1.28 0.34 -6.95
N ALA A 19 0.09 0.57 -6.42
CA ALA A 19 -0.60 1.85 -6.42
C ALA A 19 -1.32 2.08 -5.09
N LEU A 20 -1.86 3.28 -4.92
CA LEU A 20 -2.64 3.66 -3.74
C LEU A 20 -3.91 4.42 -4.14
N THR A 21 -4.95 4.27 -3.34
CA THR A 21 -6.15 5.11 -3.44
C THR A 21 -5.94 6.47 -2.77
N ASP A 22 -6.76 7.45 -3.13
CA ASP A 22 -6.73 8.78 -2.52
C ASP A 22 -6.92 8.73 -0.99
N ASP A 23 -7.88 7.92 -0.51
CA ASP A 23 -8.15 7.73 0.93
C ASP A 23 -6.96 7.09 1.66
N ALA A 24 -6.31 6.07 1.06
CA ALA A 24 -5.13 5.46 1.65
C ALA A 24 -3.98 6.47 1.75
N ALA A 25 -3.77 7.32 0.74
CA ALA A 25 -2.78 8.39 0.79
C ALA A 25 -3.08 9.40 1.90
N ALA A 26 -4.33 9.82 2.02
CA ALA A 26 -4.74 10.79 3.03
C ALA A 26 -4.50 10.23 4.44
N LEU A 27 -4.77 8.93 4.65
CA LEU A 27 -4.43 8.26 5.90
C LEU A 27 -2.91 8.22 6.14
N LEU A 28 -2.11 7.84 5.14
CA LEU A 28 -0.64 7.80 5.28
C LEU A 28 -0.06 9.17 5.62
N ALA A 29 -0.58 10.25 5.01
CA ALA A 29 -0.17 11.62 5.31
C ALA A 29 -0.48 12.02 6.76
N ARG A 30 -1.53 11.48 7.37
CA ARG A 30 -1.86 11.68 8.79
C ARG A 30 -1.00 10.83 9.73
N LEU A 31 -0.65 9.61 9.33
CA LEU A 31 0.12 8.67 10.17
C LEU A 31 1.61 9.02 10.24
N ARG A 32 2.22 9.44 9.12
CA ARG A 32 3.65 9.75 9.02
C ARG A 32 4.16 10.74 10.09
N PRO A 33 3.52 11.90 10.37
CA PRO A 33 4.04 12.82 11.40
C PRO A 33 4.03 12.25 12.82
N VAL A 34 3.23 11.20 13.08
CA VAL A 34 3.12 10.56 14.40
C VAL A 34 4.10 9.40 14.54
N HIS A 35 4.28 8.61 13.47
CA HIS A 35 5.02 7.35 13.51
C HIS A 35 6.38 7.41 12.81
N GLY A 36 6.70 8.50 12.11
CA GLY A 36 7.90 8.61 11.27
C GLY A 36 7.67 8.04 9.87
N GLU A 37 8.76 7.72 9.17
CA GLU A 37 8.67 7.07 7.85
C GLU A 37 7.93 5.74 7.96
N LEU A 38 7.16 5.40 6.94
CA LEU A 38 6.27 4.24 6.94
C LEU A 38 6.70 3.22 5.89
N MET A 39 6.31 1.97 6.08
CA MET A 39 6.47 0.91 5.09
C MET A 39 5.27 -0.03 5.13
N PHE A 40 5.00 -0.69 3.99
CA PHE A 40 4.06 -1.81 3.95
C PHE A 40 4.79 -3.14 3.87
N HIS A 41 4.26 -4.14 4.59
CA HIS A 41 4.64 -5.53 4.39
C HIS A 41 3.41 -6.42 4.25
N GLN A 42 3.48 -7.33 3.28
CA GLN A 42 2.45 -8.33 3.02
C GLN A 42 3.03 -9.74 3.20
N SER A 43 2.58 -10.42 4.26
CA SER A 43 2.94 -11.82 4.55
C SER A 43 1.79 -12.78 4.23
N GLY A 44 2.11 -13.95 3.66
CA GLY A 44 1.13 -15.00 3.32
C GLY A 44 0.69 -15.87 4.53
N GLY A 45 0.27 -15.25 5.64
CA GLY A 45 -0.04 -15.90 6.93
C GLY A 45 -1.51 -16.34 7.13
N CYS A 46 -1.71 -17.34 8.02
CA CYS A 46 -2.83 -18.31 8.07
C CYS A 46 -4.15 -17.88 8.75
N CYS A 47 -4.28 -16.69 9.34
CA CYS A 47 -5.57 -16.25 9.90
C CYS A 47 -5.91 -14.85 9.37
N ASP A 48 -7.09 -14.73 8.75
CA ASP A 48 -7.70 -13.52 8.17
C ASP A 48 -7.20 -12.97 6.82
N GLY A 49 -6.20 -13.56 6.19
CA GLY A 49 -5.93 -13.37 4.76
C GLY A 49 -5.54 -11.95 4.34
N SER A 50 -4.33 -11.83 3.80
CA SER A 50 -3.99 -10.86 2.75
C SER A 50 -4.12 -9.35 3.02
N SER A 51 -4.32 -8.90 4.26
CA SER A 51 -4.34 -7.46 4.54
C SER A 51 -2.91 -6.94 4.69
N PRO A 52 -2.52 -5.90 3.93
CA PRO A 52 -1.20 -5.30 4.04
C PRO A 52 -1.07 -4.66 5.42
N MET A 53 0.10 -4.85 6.03
CA MET A 53 0.44 -4.26 7.31
C MET A 53 1.26 -3.01 7.11
N CYS A 54 0.90 -1.91 7.76
CA CYS A 54 1.65 -0.66 7.78
C CYS A 54 2.48 -0.57 9.06
N TYR A 55 3.79 -0.36 8.92
CA TYR A 55 4.75 -0.26 10.02
C TYR A 55 5.56 1.04 9.92
N PRO A 56 6.14 1.54 11.02
CA PRO A 56 7.27 2.45 10.93
C PRO A 56 8.43 1.78 10.18
N GLN A 57 9.09 2.52 9.29
CA GLN A 57 10.16 1.98 8.47
C GLN A 57 11.34 1.54 9.34
N GLY A 58 11.69 0.26 9.23
CA GLY A 58 12.76 -0.37 10.03
C GLY A 58 12.28 -1.18 11.23
N ASP A 59 11.01 -1.06 11.63
CA ASP A 59 10.44 -1.84 12.74
C ASP A 59 10.10 -3.28 12.33
N PHE A 60 9.81 -3.50 11.04
CA PHE A 60 9.69 -4.83 10.48
C PHE A 60 11.03 -5.30 9.91
N LEU A 61 11.52 -6.46 10.37
CA LEU A 61 12.77 -7.05 9.89
C LEU A 61 12.57 -7.72 8.54
N LEU A 62 13.04 -7.06 7.47
CA LEU A 62 13.11 -7.64 6.13
C LEU A 62 14.28 -8.63 6.03
N GLY A 63 14.08 -9.71 5.26
CA GLY A 63 15.13 -10.68 4.93
C GLY A 63 15.21 -10.99 3.43
N ASP A 64 16.08 -11.93 3.05
CA ASP A 64 16.26 -12.37 1.64
C ASP A 64 14.99 -12.97 1.00
N ALA A 65 14.05 -13.36 1.86
CA ALA A 65 12.75 -13.89 1.49
C ALA A 65 11.71 -12.79 1.25
N ASP A 66 12.04 -11.51 1.32
CA ASP A 66 11.14 -10.40 1.02
C ASP A 66 11.51 -9.74 -0.30
N VAL A 67 10.49 -9.38 -1.07
CA VAL A 67 10.60 -8.77 -2.40
C VAL A 67 10.07 -7.35 -2.31
N HIS A 68 10.88 -6.39 -2.74
CA HIS A 68 10.44 -5.01 -2.92
C HIS A 68 9.55 -4.92 -4.16
N LEU A 69 8.29 -4.51 -3.98
CA LEU A 69 7.32 -4.41 -5.07
C LEU A 69 7.33 -3.03 -5.74
N GLY A 70 7.75 -2.00 -5.01
CA GLY A 70 7.85 -0.62 -5.46
C GLY A 70 7.52 0.38 -4.34
N ASP A 71 7.73 1.65 -4.66
CA ASP A 71 7.51 2.77 -3.76
C ASP A 71 6.21 3.51 -4.10
N LEU A 72 5.33 3.63 -3.12
CA LEU A 72 4.07 4.39 -3.25
C LEU A 72 4.35 5.88 -3.08
N ALA A 73 4.12 6.69 -4.11
CA ALA A 73 4.23 8.14 -4.01
C ALA A 73 2.99 8.73 -3.33
N VAL A 74 3.16 9.26 -2.12
CA VAL A 74 2.13 10.00 -1.40
C VAL A 74 2.37 11.48 -1.61
N VAL A 75 1.55 12.08 -2.46
CA VAL A 75 1.43 13.53 -2.60
C VAL A 75 0.21 13.94 -1.78
N PRO A 76 0.38 14.53 -0.59
CA PRO A 76 -0.75 15.08 0.14
C PRO A 76 -1.38 16.19 -0.69
N ASP A 77 -2.71 16.33 -0.59
CA ASP A 77 -3.39 17.49 -1.18
C ASP A 77 -2.70 18.75 -0.63
N ASP A 78 -2.29 19.66 -1.52
CA ASP A 78 -1.77 21.00 -1.17
C ASP A 78 -2.87 21.66 -0.34
N GLY A 79 -2.83 21.46 0.98
CA GLY A 79 -3.89 21.87 1.89
C GLY A 79 -4.34 23.27 1.49
N GLY A 80 -5.64 23.42 1.24
CA GLY A 80 -6.21 24.66 0.75
C GLY A 80 -5.60 25.88 1.46
N PRO A 81 -5.45 27.00 0.75
CA PRO A 81 -4.49 28.06 1.09
C PRO A 81 -4.59 28.50 2.56
N GLY A 82 -3.56 28.21 3.37
CA GLY A 82 -3.46 28.77 4.73
C GLY A 82 -2.72 27.97 5.80
N GLU A 83 -2.33 26.71 5.58
CA GLU A 83 -1.62 25.92 6.61
C GLU A 83 -0.08 25.99 6.43
N PRO A 84 0.65 26.74 7.28
CA PRO A 84 2.11 26.68 7.29
C PRO A 84 2.56 25.29 7.81
N GLY A 85 3.14 24.48 6.93
CA GLY A 85 3.57 23.10 7.25
C GLY A 85 3.01 22.02 6.33
N GLY A 86 2.45 22.39 5.17
CA GLY A 86 1.96 21.46 4.15
C GLY A 86 2.86 20.24 4.01
N ALA A 87 2.26 19.06 4.19
CA ALA A 87 3.02 17.82 4.19
C ALA A 87 3.80 17.71 2.87
N CYS A 88 5.11 17.49 2.95
CA CYS A 88 5.91 17.29 1.75
C CYS A 88 5.58 15.91 1.16
N ALA A 89 5.54 15.80 -0.16
CA ALA A 89 5.43 14.52 -0.84
C ALA A 89 6.49 13.53 -0.31
N PHE A 90 6.11 12.28 -0.13
CA PHE A 90 6.98 11.23 0.39
C PHE A 90 6.67 9.89 -0.27
N THR A 91 7.55 8.91 -0.07
CA THR A 91 7.40 7.56 -0.60
C THR A 91 7.21 6.55 0.51
N VAL A 92 6.36 5.55 0.29
CA VAL A 92 6.15 4.43 1.21
C VAL A 92 6.51 3.13 0.49
N PRO A 93 7.63 2.45 0.84
CA PRO A 93 8.02 1.22 0.18
C PRO A 93 7.08 0.06 0.53
N VAL A 94 6.80 -0.78 -0.46
CA VAL A 94 5.92 -1.95 -0.32
C VAL A 94 6.71 -3.23 -0.49
N TRP A 95 6.64 -4.09 0.52
CA TRP A 95 7.34 -5.37 0.56
C TRP A 95 6.34 -6.52 0.63
N MET A 96 6.73 -7.66 0.06
CA MET A 96 5.94 -8.88 0.12
C MET A 96 6.85 -10.09 0.25
N SER A 97 6.42 -11.10 0.99
CA SER A 97 7.19 -12.35 1.05
C SER A 97 7.30 -12.99 -0.34
N ARG A 98 8.46 -13.55 -0.66
CA ARG A 98 8.77 -14.20 -1.96
C ARG A 98 7.76 -15.29 -2.32
N ALA A 99 7.35 -16.08 -1.33
CA ALA A 99 6.32 -17.10 -1.52
C ALA A 99 4.99 -16.48 -1.99
N GLN A 100 4.56 -15.37 -1.37
CA GLN A 100 3.35 -14.67 -1.77
C GLN A 100 3.52 -13.96 -3.13
N PHE A 101 4.71 -13.39 -3.37
CA PHE A 101 5.05 -12.73 -4.62
C PHE A 101 4.94 -13.67 -5.82
N GLU A 102 5.41 -14.92 -5.72
CA GLU A 102 5.30 -15.88 -6.83
C GLU A 102 3.85 -16.12 -7.27
N TYR A 103 2.89 -16.08 -6.34
CA TYR A 103 1.47 -16.20 -6.67
C TYR A 103 0.92 -14.91 -7.30
N TRP A 104 1.40 -13.74 -6.88
CA TRP A 104 0.84 -12.43 -7.24
C TRP A 104 1.69 -11.66 -8.26
N LYS A 105 2.73 -12.30 -8.81
CA LYS A 105 3.64 -11.61 -9.74
C LYS A 105 2.91 -11.05 -10.95
N HIS A 106 1.83 -11.66 -11.42
CA HIS A 106 1.07 -11.17 -12.58
C HIS A 106 -0.04 -10.17 -12.23
N THR A 107 -0.10 -9.68 -11.00
CA THR A 107 -1.11 -8.71 -10.57
C THR A 107 -0.53 -7.33 -10.29
N HIS A 108 -1.35 -6.33 -10.56
CA HIS A 108 -1.22 -4.97 -10.07
C HIS A 108 -1.93 -4.89 -8.72
N LEU A 109 -1.28 -4.26 -7.73
CA LEU A 109 -1.77 -4.21 -6.36
C LEU A 109 -2.03 -2.77 -5.94
N THR A 110 -3.29 -2.45 -5.66
CA THR A 110 -3.68 -1.15 -5.11
C THR A 110 -3.89 -1.30 -3.61
N ILE A 111 -3.16 -0.49 -2.81
CA ILE A 111 -3.42 -0.33 -1.38
C ILE A 111 -4.60 0.61 -1.21
N ASP A 112 -5.63 0.13 -0.51
CA ASP A 112 -6.82 0.91 -0.17
C ASP A 112 -7.07 0.85 1.35
N VAL A 113 -7.97 1.69 1.84
CA VAL A 113 -8.38 1.74 3.25
C VAL A 113 -9.89 1.62 3.37
N VAL A 114 -10.35 0.83 4.34
CA VAL A 114 -11.77 0.67 4.64
C VAL A 114 -12.04 0.75 6.15
N PRO A 115 -13.25 1.13 6.57
CA PRO A 115 -13.65 1.03 7.98
C PRO A 115 -13.54 -0.40 8.47
N GLY A 116 -13.00 -0.58 9.68
CA GLY A 116 -12.87 -1.90 10.27
C GLY A 116 -11.70 -2.00 11.23
N ARG A 117 -11.60 -3.16 11.89
CA ARG A 117 -10.50 -3.42 12.81
C ARG A 117 -9.22 -3.67 12.02
N GLY A 118 -8.24 -2.76 12.14
CA GLY A 118 -6.87 -2.98 11.68
C GLY A 118 -6.24 -4.19 12.36
N ALA A 119 -5.25 -4.78 11.70
CA ALA A 119 -4.46 -5.85 12.31
C ALA A 119 -3.65 -5.29 13.48
N GLY A 120 -3.50 -6.07 14.55
CA GLY A 120 -3.04 -5.56 15.85
C GLY A 120 -1.64 -4.93 15.90
N PHE A 121 -0.83 -5.13 14.86
CA PHE A 121 0.52 -4.54 14.74
C PHE A 121 0.59 -3.41 13.70
N SER A 122 -0.51 -3.12 13.00
CA SER A 122 -0.55 -2.08 11.96
C SER A 122 -0.82 -0.73 12.59
N VAL A 123 -0.11 0.31 12.16
CA VAL A 123 -0.15 1.64 12.81
C VAL A 123 -1.51 2.33 12.73
N GLU A 124 -2.36 1.98 11.76
CA GLU A 124 -3.71 2.53 11.62
C GLU A 124 -4.75 1.87 12.53
N ALA A 125 -4.41 0.78 13.23
CA ALA A 125 -5.37 0.03 14.05
C ALA A 125 -6.14 0.89 15.09
N PRO A 126 -5.55 1.94 15.71
CA PRO A 126 -6.28 2.84 16.61
C PRO A 126 -7.30 3.76 15.91
N GLU A 127 -7.19 3.97 14.60
CA GLU A 127 -8.01 4.89 13.82
C GLU A 127 -9.37 4.31 13.41
N GLY A 128 -9.67 3.05 13.78
CA GLY A 128 -10.93 2.38 13.44
C GLY A 128 -11.06 2.00 11.95
N VAL A 129 -9.94 2.00 11.23
CA VAL A 129 -9.81 1.61 9.83
C VAL A 129 -8.77 0.51 9.66
N ARG A 130 -8.70 -0.08 8.47
CA ARG A 130 -7.70 -1.07 8.09
C ARG A 130 -7.28 -0.87 6.64
N PHE A 131 -6.01 -1.11 6.35
CA PHE A 131 -5.58 -1.24 4.96
C PHE A 131 -6.02 -2.59 4.37
N ILE A 132 -6.27 -2.59 3.06
CA ILE A 132 -6.57 -3.78 2.25
C ILE A 132 -5.78 -3.70 0.94
N ILE A 133 -5.51 -4.85 0.32
CA ILE A 133 -5.02 -4.91 -1.06
C ILE A 133 -6.18 -5.24 -1.98
N ARG A 134 -6.33 -4.43 -3.03
CA ARG A 134 -7.12 -4.76 -4.22
C ARG A 134 -6.18 -5.21 -5.31
N SER A 135 -6.50 -6.29 -5.99
CA SER A 135 -5.65 -6.84 -7.04
C SER A 135 -6.41 -6.96 -8.36
N ARG A 136 -5.76 -6.58 -9.46
CA ARG A 136 -6.19 -6.90 -10.82
C ARG A 136 -5.05 -7.55 -11.58
N LEU A 137 -5.34 -8.27 -12.65
CA LEU A 137 -4.29 -8.75 -13.55
C LEU A 137 -3.62 -7.55 -14.25
N LEU A 138 -2.30 -7.64 -14.40
CA LEU A 138 -1.55 -6.75 -15.28
C LEU A 138 -1.95 -7.05 -16.73
N THR A 139 -2.10 -6.01 -17.53
CA THR A 139 -2.19 -6.14 -19.00
C THR A 139 -0.84 -6.57 -19.58
N ASP A 140 -0.82 -7.11 -20.81
CA ASP A 140 0.43 -7.51 -21.47
C ASP A 140 1.44 -6.36 -21.62
N ASP A 141 0.94 -5.13 -21.81
CA ASP A 141 1.76 -3.92 -21.94
C ASP A 141 2.40 -3.54 -20.59
N GLU A 142 1.60 -3.51 -19.51
CA GLU A 142 2.09 -3.28 -18.14
C GLU A 142 3.07 -4.38 -17.69
N TRP A 143 2.76 -5.64 -18.03
CA TRP A 143 3.66 -6.76 -17.74
C TRP A 143 4.98 -6.60 -18.47
N SER A 144 4.97 -6.26 -19.76
CA SER A 144 6.19 -6.03 -20.53
C SER A 144 7.00 -4.87 -19.97
N ALA A 145 6.35 -3.75 -19.62
CA ALA A 145 7.02 -2.57 -19.05
C ALA A 145 7.79 -2.87 -17.75
N LEU A 146 7.30 -3.81 -16.93
CA LEU A 146 7.99 -4.25 -15.71
C LEU A 146 9.18 -5.19 -15.95
N HIS A 147 9.36 -5.72 -17.18
CA HIS A 147 10.41 -6.69 -17.53
C HIS A 147 11.37 -6.19 -18.63
N VAL A 148 11.21 -4.96 -19.11
CA VAL A 148 12.20 -4.33 -19.99
C VAL A 148 13.46 -4.05 -19.18
N SER A 149 14.53 -4.77 -19.53
CA SER A 149 15.88 -4.70 -18.94
C SER A 149 16.73 -3.60 -19.55
#